data_AF-A0AAE0R2B9-F1
#
_entry.id   AF-A0AAE0R2B9-F1
#
_cell.length_a   1.000
_cell.length_b   1.000
_cell.length_c   1.000
_cell.angle_alpha   90.00
_cell.angle_beta   90.00
_cell.angle_gamma   90.00
#
_symmetry.space_group_name_H-M   'P 1'
#
loop_
_entity.id
_entity.type
_entity.pdbx_description
1 polymer ?
#
loop_
_entity_poly.entity_id
_entity_poly.type
_entity_poly.pdbx_seq_one_letter_code
_entity_poly.pdbx_strand_id
1 'polypeptide(L)'
;INGSLTSGHVPTAFKKARVIPILKKPALDPSDISNYRLVSLLSFLSNILERIVYNQLSDYLLQNNLHDPNQSGFKAAHSTETALLEVTEELHAARSAKLSSVLILLDLSAAFDTVNHKTLLSTLRSLGICGTAWEWFASYLDDTTASARISACLVDISSWMTAHQLKLNPSKTELLVIP
;
A
#
# COMPACT_ATOMS: atom_id res chain seq x y z
N ILE A 1 9.93 1.12 19.55
CA ILE A 1 9.22 2.31 19.01
C ILE A 1 10.19 3.49 18.87
N ASN A 2 10.53 4.21 19.94
CA ASN A 2 11.40 5.39 19.86
C ASN A 2 12.78 5.10 19.22
N GLY A 3 13.38 3.96 19.51
CA GLY A 3 14.62 3.54 18.85
C GLY A 3 14.49 3.42 17.33
N SER A 4 13.33 3.01 16.81
CA SER A 4 13.06 2.95 15.36
C SER A 4 12.93 4.34 14.76
N LEU A 5 12.19 5.24 15.43
CA LEU A 5 11.97 6.61 14.96
C LEU A 5 13.26 7.45 14.97
N THR A 6 14.11 7.26 15.98
CA THR A 6 15.38 8.01 16.12
C THR A 6 16.49 7.48 15.23
N SER A 7 16.49 6.17 14.90
CA SER A 7 17.48 5.56 14.01
C SER A 7 17.07 5.58 12.53
N GLY A 8 15.81 5.94 12.22
CA GLY A 8 15.31 5.91 10.84
C GLY A 8 15.16 4.50 10.30
N HIS A 9 15.06 3.49 11.17
CA HIS A 9 15.04 2.09 10.75
C HIS A 9 13.87 1.32 11.37
N VAL A 10 13.17 0.53 10.56
CA VAL A 10 12.06 -0.33 10.98
C VAL A 10 12.60 -1.72 11.33
N PRO A 11 12.45 -2.20 12.57
CA PRO A 11 12.91 -3.52 12.95
C PRO A 11 12.32 -4.62 12.05
N THR A 12 13.14 -5.57 11.60
CA THR A 12 12.71 -6.68 10.73
C THR A 12 11.55 -7.48 11.32
N ALA A 13 11.47 -7.60 12.65
CA ALA A 13 10.37 -8.26 13.33
C ALA A 13 9.02 -7.55 13.12
N PHE A 14 9.02 -6.23 12.91
CA PHE A 14 7.81 -5.42 12.76
C PHE A 14 7.29 -5.47 11.32
N LYS A 15 8.19 -5.68 10.35
CA LYS A 15 7.84 -5.91 8.95
C LYS A 15 7.16 -7.27 8.68
N LYS A 16 7.11 -8.17 9.68
CA LYS A 16 6.49 -9.49 9.52
C LYS A 16 4.97 -9.37 9.59
N ALA A 17 4.31 -9.68 8.48
CA ALA A 17 2.86 -9.80 8.39
C ALA A 17 2.41 -11.25 8.16
N ARG A 18 1.26 -11.60 8.73
CA ARG A 18 0.47 -12.78 8.34
C ARG A 18 -0.50 -12.35 7.24
N VAL A 19 -0.32 -12.88 6.04
CA VAL A 19 -1.19 -12.59 4.90
C VAL A 19 -2.41 -13.50 4.95
N ILE A 20 -3.60 -12.91 4.93
CA ILE A 20 -4.88 -13.63 4.87
C ILE A 20 -5.59 -13.28 3.56
N PRO A 21 -5.95 -14.27 2.72
CA PRO A 21 -6.79 -14.03 1.55
C PRO A 21 -8.25 -13.86 1.99
N ILE A 22 -8.89 -12.78 1.55
CA ILE A 22 -10.32 -12.52 1.79
C ILE A 22 -11.01 -12.38 0.44
N LEU A 23 -12.11 -13.10 0.25
CA LEU A 23 -12.89 -13.01 -0.98
C LEU A 23 -13.50 -11.60 -1.12
N LYS A 24 -13.29 -10.95 -2.27
CA LYS A 24 -13.72 -9.56 -2.52
C LYS A 24 -15.23 -9.37 -2.36
N LYS A 25 -16.02 -10.37 -2.75
CA LYS A 25 -17.49 -10.41 -2.58
C LYS A 25 -17.93 -11.86 -2.35
N PRO A 26 -18.95 -12.11 -1.50
CA PRO A 26 -19.38 -13.48 -1.17
C PRO A 26 -19.84 -14.33 -2.37
N ALA A 27 -20.32 -13.70 -3.44
CA ALA A 27 -20.86 -14.38 -4.62
C ALA A 27 -19.80 -14.73 -5.70
N LEU A 28 -18.53 -14.39 -5.48
CA LEU A 28 -17.45 -14.68 -6.42
C LEU A 28 -16.98 -16.14 -6.29
N ASP A 29 -16.45 -16.70 -7.40
CA ASP A 29 -15.89 -18.05 -7.40
C ASP A 29 -14.66 -18.12 -6.49
N PRO A 30 -14.69 -18.95 -5.42
CA PRO A 30 -13.55 -19.14 -4.53
C PRO A 30 -12.35 -19.84 -5.18
N SER A 31 -12.52 -20.43 -6.36
CA SER A 31 -11.45 -21.13 -7.10
C SER A 31 -10.56 -20.18 -7.89
N ASP A 32 -11.04 -18.96 -8.18
CA ASP A 32 -10.31 -17.95 -8.90
C ASP A 32 -9.55 -17.02 -7.92
N ILE A 33 -8.22 -17.09 -7.97
CA ILE A 33 -7.31 -16.34 -7.11
C ILE A 33 -7.50 -14.83 -7.27
N SER A 34 -7.88 -14.35 -8.46
CA SER A 34 -8.10 -12.93 -8.73
C SER A 34 -9.27 -12.35 -7.95
N ASN A 35 -10.18 -13.20 -7.43
CA ASN A 35 -11.31 -12.80 -6.59
C ASN A 35 -10.93 -12.53 -5.14
N TYR A 36 -9.68 -12.80 -4.73
CA TYR A 36 -9.21 -12.53 -3.38
C TYR A 36 -8.51 -11.18 -3.28
N ARG A 37 -8.62 -10.57 -2.10
CA ARG A 37 -7.76 -9.48 -1.64
C ARG A 37 -6.87 -10.02 -0.54
N LEU A 38 -5.58 -9.82 -0.68
CA LEU A 38 -4.62 -10.17 0.36
C LEU A 38 -4.63 -9.07 1.43
N VAL A 39 -4.78 -9.47 2.70
CA VAL A 39 -4.72 -8.56 3.84
C VAL A 39 -3.53 -8.95 4.71
N SER A 40 -2.59 -8.01 4.85
CA SER A 40 -1.42 -8.16 5.72
C SER A 40 -1.76 -7.80 7.16
N LEU A 41 -1.84 -8.81 8.02
CA LEU A 41 -1.98 -8.62 9.46
C LEU A 41 -0.61 -8.49 10.13
N LEU A 42 -0.29 -7.28 10.51
CA LEU A 42 0.94 -6.97 11.23
C LEU A 42 0.80 -7.24 12.72
N SER A 43 1.94 -7.37 13.40
CA SER A 43 1.96 -7.46 14.86
C SER A 43 1.40 -6.19 15.50
N PHE A 44 0.82 -6.32 16.70
CA PHE A 44 0.31 -5.18 17.47
C PHE A 44 1.34 -4.05 17.62
N LEU A 45 2.60 -4.40 17.87
CA LEU A 45 3.68 -3.41 18.00
C LEU A 45 4.00 -2.68 16.68
N SER A 46 3.87 -3.35 15.54
CA SER A 46 4.02 -2.70 14.24
C SER A 46 2.87 -1.72 13.98
N ASN A 47 1.63 -2.12 14.28
CA ASN A 47 0.47 -1.23 14.14
C ASN A 47 0.58 0.01 15.03
N ILE A 48 1.12 -0.12 16.24
CA ILE A 48 1.41 1.04 17.11
C ILE A 48 2.45 1.95 16.45
N LEU A 49 3.55 1.39 15.94
CA LEU A 49 4.60 2.17 15.30
C LEU A 49 4.06 2.94 14.09
N GLU A 50 3.30 2.28 13.22
CA GLU A 50 2.66 2.90 12.06
C GLU A 50 1.68 3.98 12.46
N ARG A 51 0.87 3.75 13.51
CA ARG A 51 -0.06 4.76 14.01
C ARG A 51 0.68 6.02 14.48
N ILE A 52 1.81 5.85 15.18
CA ILE A 52 2.62 6.98 15.66
C ILE A 52 3.20 7.76 14.48
N VAL A 53 3.78 7.07 13.49
CA VAL A 53 4.31 7.72 12.28
C VAL A 53 3.21 8.41 11.48
N TYR A 54 2.05 7.76 11.32
CA TYR A 54 0.89 8.33 10.65
C TYR A 54 0.42 9.62 11.30
N ASN A 55 0.32 9.65 12.64
CA ASN A 55 -0.10 10.85 13.35
C ASN A 55 0.91 12.00 13.14
N GLN A 56 2.21 11.72 13.30
CA GLN A 56 3.26 12.73 13.10
C GLN A 56 3.28 13.27 11.66
N LEU A 57 3.12 12.39 10.66
CA LEU A 57 3.05 12.77 9.26
C LEU A 57 1.80 13.61 8.98
N SER A 58 0.65 13.19 9.49
CA SER A 58 -0.62 13.91 9.29
C SER A 58 -0.57 15.31 9.87
N ASP A 59 -0.02 15.45 11.08
CA ASP A 59 0.16 16.74 11.74
C ASP A 59 1.10 17.65 10.94
N TYR A 60 2.22 17.10 10.44
CA TYR A 60 3.15 17.83 9.58
C TYR A 60 2.49 18.30 8.27
N LEU A 61 1.76 17.43 7.58
CA LEU A 61 1.08 17.78 6.33
C LEU A 61 0.01 18.86 6.55
N LEU A 62 -0.73 18.78 7.66
CA LEU A 62 -1.73 19.78 8.03
C LEU A 62 -1.09 21.14 8.36
N GLN A 63 -0.09 21.16 9.23
CA GLN A 63 0.57 22.40 9.66
C GLN A 63 1.25 23.15 8.51
N ASN A 64 1.69 22.43 7.47
CA ASN A 64 2.36 23.00 6.32
C ASN A 64 1.44 23.15 5.08
N ASN A 65 0.13 22.91 5.22
CA ASN A 65 -0.85 22.98 4.12
C ASN A 65 -0.44 22.15 2.89
N LEU A 66 0.07 20.94 3.12
CA LEU A 66 0.59 20.05 2.07
C LEU A 66 -0.45 19.04 1.56
N HIS A 67 -1.69 19.12 2.05
CA HIS A 67 -2.79 18.30 1.54
C HIS A 67 -3.32 18.87 0.22
N ASP A 68 -3.68 17.98 -0.70
CA ASP A 68 -4.48 18.36 -1.86
C ASP A 68 -5.86 18.84 -1.37
N PRO A 69 -6.32 20.04 -1.79
CA PRO A 69 -7.63 20.56 -1.42
C PRO A 69 -8.77 19.64 -1.87
N ASN A 70 -8.62 18.97 -3.01
CA ASN A 70 -9.64 18.14 -3.65
C ASN A 70 -9.55 16.66 -3.22
N GLN A 71 -8.59 16.30 -2.37
CA GLN A 71 -8.53 14.96 -1.79
C GLN A 71 -9.55 14.83 -0.65
N SER A 72 -10.52 13.93 -0.84
CA SER A 72 -11.45 13.53 0.23
C SER A 72 -11.13 12.18 0.87
N GLY A 73 -10.49 11.26 0.13
CA GLY A 73 -10.14 9.94 0.65
C GLY A 73 -9.01 10.00 1.69
N PHE A 74 -9.15 9.22 2.77
CA PHE A 74 -8.14 9.08 3.84
C PHE A 74 -7.74 10.41 4.53
N LYS A 75 -8.62 11.41 4.50
CA LYS A 75 -8.43 12.73 5.11
C LYS A 75 -9.43 12.93 6.24
N ALA A 76 -8.97 13.44 7.38
CA ALA A 76 -9.84 13.71 8.52
C ALA A 76 -10.93 14.73 8.14
N ALA A 77 -12.14 14.53 8.65
CA ALA A 77 -13.33 15.35 8.37
C ALA A 77 -13.82 15.37 6.91
N HIS A 78 -13.32 14.47 6.05
CA HIS A 78 -13.87 14.21 4.70
C HIS A 78 -14.51 12.82 4.65
N SER A 79 -15.48 12.64 3.75
CA SER A 79 -16.15 11.37 3.51
C SER A 79 -16.50 11.18 2.02
N THR A 80 -17.14 10.06 1.69
CA THR A 80 -17.67 9.82 0.34
C THR A 80 -18.81 10.78 0.00
N GLU A 81 -19.59 11.18 0.99
CA GLU A 81 -20.68 12.14 0.86
C GLU A 81 -20.17 13.55 0.58
N THR A 82 -19.09 13.99 1.26
CA THR A 82 -18.51 15.32 1.00
C THR A 82 -17.96 15.42 -0.41
N ALA A 83 -17.28 14.36 -0.88
CA ALA A 83 -16.75 14.30 -2.24
C ALA A 83 -17.86 14.31 -3.31
N LEU A 84 -18.94 13.54 -3.07
CA LEU A 84 -20.08 13.52 -3.98
C LEU A 84 -20.77 14.88 -4.03
N LEU A 85 -20.98 15.51 -2.87
CA LEU A 85 -21.61 16.82 -2.78
C LEU A 85 -20.82 17.87 -3.58
N GLU A 86 -19.50 17.92 -3.39
CA GLU A 86 -18.61 18.84 -4.11
C GLU A 86 -18.72 18.69 -5.63
N VAL A 87 -18.62 17.46 -6.16
CA VAL A 87 -18.79 17.20 -7.59
C VAL A 87 -20.18 17.58 -8.09
N THR A 88 -21.23 17.27 -7.32
CA THR A 88 -22.60 17.62 -7.73
C THR A 88 -22.83 19.12 -7.77
N GLU A 89 -22.31 19.88 -6.80
CA GLU A 89 -22.42 21.33 -6.75
C GLU A 89 -21.68 21.99 -7.93
N GLU A 90 -20.49 21.51 -8.27
CA GLU A 90 -19.77 22.00 -9.46
C GLU A 90 -20.55 21.75 -10.76
N LEU A 91 -21.16 20.58 -10.92
CA LEU A 91 -22.00 20.26 -12.07
C LEU A 91 -23.26 21.14 -12.11
N HIS A 92 -23.89 21.39 -10.96
CA HIS A 92 -25.05 22.27 -10.86
C HIS A 92 -24.70 23.73 -11.18
N ALA A 93 -23.56 24.22 -10.72
CA ALA A 93 -23.07 25.56 -11.02
C ALA A 93 -22.77 25.74 -12.52
N ALA A 94 -22.06 24.78 -13.13
CA ALA A 94 -21.76 24.80 -14.56
C ALA A 94 -23.03 24.78 -15.42
N ARG A 95 -24.01 23.96 -15.04
CA ARG A 95 -25.33 23.91 -15.71
C ARG A 95 -26.07 25.24 -15.60
N SER A 96 -26.06 25.87 -14.42
CA SER A 96 -26.69 27.18 -14.19
C SER A 96 -26.04 28.28 -15.05
N ALA A 97 -24.74 28.17 -15.29
CA ALA A 97 -23.98 29.03 -16.21
C ALA A 97 -24.15 28.66 -17.70
N LYS A 98 -25.03 27.69 -18.05
CA LYS A 98 -25.24 27.18 -19.41
C LYS A 98 -23.98 26.59 -20.06
N LEU A 99 -23.04 26.11 -19.26
CA LEU A 99 -21.86 25.40 -19.73
C LEU A 99 -22.19 23.92 -19.94
N SER A 100 -21.40 23.25 -20.79
CA SER A 100 -21.42 21.80 -20.93
C SER A 100 -20.35 21.19 -20.04
N SER A 101 -20.69 20.11 -19.32
CA SER A 101 -19.79 19.43 -18.39
C SER A 101 -19.55 17.98 -18.81
N VAL A 102 -18.34 17.48 -18.57
CA VAL A 102 -17.97 16.08 -18.78
C VAL A 102 -17.35 15.56 -17.49
N LEU A 103 -17.86 14.43 -16.99
CA LEU A 103 -17.32 13.75 -15.81
C LEU A 103 -16.52 12.52 -16.25
N ILE A 104 -15.25 12.46 -15.86
CA ILE A 104 -14.36 11.32 -16.12
C ILE A 104 -14.10 10.62 -14.79
N LEU A 105 -14.49 9.35 -14.69
CA LEU A 105 -14.26 8.51 -13.52
C LEU A 105 -13.13 7.53 -13.81
N LEU A 106 -12.09 7.57 -12.99
CA LEU A 106 -10.91 6.71 -13.11
C LEU A 106 -10.82 5.79 -11.89
N ASP A 107 -10.57 4.50 -12.13
CA ASP A 107 -10.33 3.51 -11.09
C ASP A 107 -8.97 2.83 -11.35
N LEU A 108 -8.13 2.78 -10.31
CA LEU A 108 -6.79 2.19 -10.39
C LEU A 108 -6.83 0.77 -9.82
N SER A 109 -6.40 -0.19 -10.63
CA SER A 109 -6.31 -1.58 -10.20
C SER A 109 -5.17 -1.79 -9.22
N ALA A 110 -5.43 -2.49 -8.12
CA ALA A 110 -4.42 -2.92 -7.13
C ALA A 110 -3.49 -1.77 -6.68
N ALA A 111 -4.08 -0.63 -6.32
CA ALA A 111 -3.33 0.61 -6.07
C ALA A 111 -2.19 0.47 -5.04
N PHE A 112 -2.36 -0.35 -3.99
CA PHE A 112 -1.31 -0.57 -2.98
C PHE A 112 -0.18 -1.49 -3.47
N ASP A 113 -0.52 -2.52 -4.24
CA ASP A 113 0.45 -3.50 -4.78
C ASP A 113 1.25 -2.89 -5.95
N THR A 114 0.68 -1.89 -6.64
CA THR A 114 1.27 -1.26 -7.83
C THR A 114 2.04 0.03 -7.55
N VAL A 115 2.15 0.48 -6.29
CA VAL A 115 2.88 1.71 -5.97
C VAL A 115 4.38 1.53 -6.25
N ASN A 116 4.94 2.41 -7.09
CA ASN A 116 6.38 2.47 -7.26
C ASN A 116 7.05 3.11 -6.03
N HIS A 117 7.77 2.32 -5.23
CA HIS A 117 8.43 2.79 -4.00
C HIS A 117 9.44 3.92 -4.26
N LYS A 118 10.11 3.96 -5.41
CA LYS A 118 11.06 5.04 -5.74
C LYS A 118 10.32 6.35 -5.97
N THR A 119 9.21 6.31 -6.73
CA THR A 119 8.36 7.49 -6.95
C THR A 119 7.78 7.98 -5.63
N LEU A 120 7.26 7.07 -4.79
CA LEU A 120 6.74 7.42 -3.47
C LEU A 120 7.80 8.11 -2.59
N LEU A 121 9.00 7.54 -2.49
CA LEU A 121 10.09 8.13 -1.71
C LEU A 121 10.55 9.49 -2.26
N SER A 122 10.53 9.66 -3.58
CA SER A 122 10.80 10.96 -4.23
C SER A 122 9.74 11.98 -3.87
N THR A 123 8.46 11.60 -3.91
CA THR A 123 7.33 12.47 -3.55
C THR A 123 7.41 12.90 -2.08
N LEU A 124 7.72 11.98 -1.16
CA LEU A 124 7.92 12.30 0.26
C LEU A 124 9.02 13.35 0.42
N ARG A 125 10.11 13.23 -0.35
CA ARG A 125 11.22 14.20 -0.32
C ARG A 125 10.81 15.56 -0.88
N SER A 126 9.99 15.62 -1.93
CA SER A 126 9.45 16.90 -2.44
C SER A 126 8.48 17.57 -1.48
N LEU A 127 7.84 16.80 -0.58
CA LEU A 127 7.01 17.32 0.52
C LEU A 127 7.84 17.80 1.73
N GLY A 128 9.17 17.78 1.64
CA GLY A 128 10.09 18.23 2.69
C GLY A 128 10.46 17.15 3.72
N ILE A 129 9.99 15.91 3.56
CA ILE A 129 10.35 14.79 4.44
C ILE A 129 11.79 14.36 4.13
N CYS A 130 12.68 14.54 5.09
CA CYS A 130 14.12 14.31 4.92
C CYS A 130 14.76 13.71 6.18
N GLY A 131 16.05 13.35 6.09
CA GLY A 131 16.83 12.76 7.17
C GLY A 131 16.21 11.46 7.70
N THR A 132 16.20 11.32 9.02
CA THR A 132 15.74 10.13 9.72
C THR A 132 14.30 9.73 9.39
N ALA A 133 13.41 10.70 9.16
CA ALA A 133 12.02 10.40 8.78
C ALA A 133 11.94 9.77 7.39
N TRP A 134 12.71 10.29 6.43
CA TRP A 134 12.79 9.72 5.09
C TRP A 134 13.44 8.33 5.10
N GLU A 135 14.52 8.17 5.87
CA GLU A 135 15.18 6.88 6.08
C GLU A 135 14.21 5.85 6.68
N TRP A 136 13.35 6.29 7.59
CA TRP A 136 12.31 5.43 8.18
C TRP A 136 11.34 4.91 7.12
N PHE A 137 10.83 5.77 6.23
CA PHE A 137 9.96 5.35 5.13
C PHE A 137 10.69 4.44 4.14
N ALA A 138 11.93 4.77 3.79
CA ALA A 138 12.75 3.93 2.92
C ALA A 138 12.97 2.54 3.56
N SER A 139 13.27 2.51 4.85
CA SER A 139 13.38 1.27 5.61
C SER A 139 12.05 0.54 5.70
N TYR A 140 10.91 1.22 5.82
CA TYR A 140 9.58 0.59 5.91
C TYR A 140 9.20 -0.10 4.60
N LEU A 141 9.38 0.60 3.48
CA LEU A 141 9.06 0.16 2.12
C LEU A 141 10.13 -0.78 1.53
N ASP A 142 11.26 -0.97 2.22
CA ASP A 142 12.29 -1.90 1.79
C ASP A 142 11.79 -3.34 1.95
N ASP A 143 11.47 -3.92 0.80
CA ASP A 143 10.81 -5.21 0.61
C ASP A 143 11.79 -6.39 0.55
N THR A 144 13.03 -6.15 0.98
CA THR A 144 14.07 -7.18 1.08
C THR A 144 13.60 -8.42 1.82
N THR A 145 12.67 -8.29 2.77
CA THR A 145 12.07 -9.43 3.46
C THR A 145 11.11 -10.26 2.62
N ALA A 146 10.33 -9.69 1.69
CA ALA A 146 9.39 -10.47 0.86
C ALA A 146 10.15 -11.27 -0.20
N SER A 147 11.07 -10.63 -0.93
CA SER A 147 11.94 -11.27 -1.92
C SER A 147 12.84 -12.35 -1.28
N ALA A 148 13.42 -12.07 -0.11
CA ALA A 148 14.22 -13.07 0.62
C ALA A 148 13.38 -14.25 1.13
N ARG A 149 12.12 -14.02 1.54
CA ARG A 149 11.20 -15.09 1.98
C ARG A 149 10.74 -15.97 0.83
N ILE A 150 10.44 -15.40 -0.33
CA ILE A 150 10.12 -16.16 -1.54
C ILE A 150 11.34 -16.97 -1.95
N SER A 151 12.53 -16.37 -1.98
CA SER A 151 13.79 -17.06 -2.29
C SER A 151 14.08 -18.19 -1.31
N ALA A 152 13.89 -17.98 -0.01
CA ALA A 152 14.05 -19.02 1.01
C ALA A 152 13.03 -20.16 0.84
N CYS A 153 11.75 -19.83 0.60
CA CYS A 153 10.70 -20.83 0.33
C CYS A 153 11.02 -21.67 -0.91
N LEU A 154 11.53 -21.05 -1.98
CA LEU A 154 11.96 -21.76 -3.19
C LEU A 154 13.14 -22.70 -2.92
N VAL A 155 14.10 -22.26 -2.10
CA VAL A 155 15.23 -23.10 -1.67
C VAL A 155 14.74 -24.28 -0.83
N ASP A 156 13.79 -24.07 0.09
CA ASP A 156 13.21 -25.12 0.92
C ASP A 156 12.42 -26.14 0.09
N ILE A 157 11.57 -25.67 -0.83
CA ILE A 157 10.84 -26.51 -1.79
C ILE A 157 11.82 -27.29 -2.65
N SER A 158 12.85 -26.63 -3.19
CA SER A 158 13.88 -27.28 -4.01
C SER A 158 14.66 -28.35 -3.23
N SER A 159 15.02 -28.07 -1.97
CA SER A 159 15.69 -29.01 -1.07
C SER A 159 14.81 -30.23 -0.78
N TRP A 160 13.55 -30.01 -0.42
CA TRP A 160 12.58 -31.07 -0.16
C TRP A 160 12.34 -31.93 -1.41
N MET A 161 12.15 -31.31 -2.58
CA MET A 161 11.94 -32.02 -3.84
C MET A 161 13.17 -32.85 -4.23
N THR A 162 14.38 -32.32 -4.03
CA THR A 162 15.63 -33.05 -4.28
C THR A 162 15.75 -34.26 -3.34
N ALA A 163 15.43 -34.10 -2.06
CA ALA A 163 15.44 -35.19 -1.08
C ALA A 163 14.42 -36.30 -1.40
N HIS A 164 13.34 -35.98 -2.12
CA HIS A 164 12.28 -36.92 -2.51
C HIS A 164 12.33 -37.31 -4.00
N GLN A 165 13.46 -37.06 -4.68
CA GLN A 165 13.69 -37.41 -6.10
C GLN A 165 12.67 -36.82 -7.10
N LEU A 166 12.06 -35.68 -6.76
CA LEU A 166 11.15 -34.95 -7.64
C LEU A 166 11.94 -33.89 -8.42
N LYS A 167 11.80 -33.88 -9.76
CA LYS A 167 12.39 -32.85 -10.64
C LYS A 167 11.36 -31.77 -10.98
N LEU A 168 11.66 -30.53 -10.62
CA LEU A 168 10.97 -29.36 -11.16
C LEU A 168 11.23 -29.28 -12.67
N ASN A 169 10.18 -28.97 -13.45
CA ASN A 169 10.29 -28.74 -14.88
C ASN A 169 10.32 -27.22 -15.13
N PRO A 170 11.49 -26.62 -15.40
CA PRO A 170 11.60 -25.17 -15.54
C PRO A 170 10.78 -24.61 -16.72
N SER A 171 10.52 -25.44 -17.74
CA SER A 171 9.72 -25.06 -18.90
C SER A 171 8.20 -25.09 -18.66
N LYS A 172 7.75 -25.62 -17.51
CA LYS A 172 6.33 -25.73 -17.13
C LYS A 172 6.02 -25.15 -15.75
N THR A 173 7.02 -24.64 -15.03
CA THR A 173 6.86 -24.01 -13.72
C THR A 173 7.13 -22.52 -13.88
N GLU A 174 6.08 -21.75 -14.16
CA GLU A 174 6.14 -20.30 -14.09
C GLU A 174 5.94 -19.85 -12.65
N LEU A 175 6.96 -19.23 -12.07
CA LEU A 175 6.85 -18.57 -10.77
C LEU A 175 6.58 -17.08 -11.03
N LEU A 176 5.30 -16.71 -11.05
CA LEU A 176 4.89 -15.31 -11.13
C LEU A 176 5.08 -14.65 -9.78
N VAL A 177 6.16 -13.87 -9.64
CA VAL A 177 6.28 -12.86 -8.58
C VAL A 177 5.46 -11.66 -9.03
N ILE A 178 4.22 -11.59 -8.56
CA ILE A 178 3.40 -10.39 -8.72
C ILE A 178 3.84 -9.44 -7.59
N PRO A 179 4.43 -8.28 -7.92
CA PRO A 179 4.78 -7.27 -6.93
C PRO A 179 3.55 -6.77 -6.19
#